data_AF-A0A066Z9L6-F1
#
_entry.id   AF-A0A066Z9L6-F1
#
_cell.length_a   1.000
_cell.length_b   1.000
_cell.length_c   1.000
_cell.angle_alpha   90.00
_cell.angle_beta   90.00
_cell.angle_gamma   90.00
#
_symmetry.space_group_name_H-M   'P 1'
#
loop_
_entity.id
_entity.type
_entity.pdbx_description
1 polymer ?
#
loop_
_entity_poly.entity_id
_entity_poly.type
_entity_poly.pdbx_seq_one_letter_code
_entity_poly.pdbx_strand_id
1 'polypeptide(L)'
;MNLHRPAATLMAATALLLCSPAHASADDGKAQREKVVTCVNAEMEKENAARKGEGHLTAAQLRALERIVDAEVMNGPLGKTSAEEQQKLLKRIESAAKQDKDLKDIPTATIDRILLELKEKGAYCENQK
;
A
#
# COMPACT_ATOMS: atom_id res chain seq x y z
N MET A 1 2.06 58.17 53.37
CA MET A 1 1.75 58.25 51.92
C MET A 1 1.30 56.87 51.46
N ASN A 2 0.17 56.87 50.76
CA ASN A 2 -0.38 55.84 49.86
C ASN A 2 -0.97 54.52 50.42
N LEU A 3 -2.05 54.18 49.72
CA LEU A 3 -3.23 53.40 50.02
C LEU A 3 -3.53 52.60 48.73
N HIS A 4 -4.14 51.41 48.86
CA HIS A 4 -4.67 50.55 47.78
C HIS A 4 -3.63 49.88 46.85
N ARG A 5 -3.75 48.60 46.48
CA ARG A 5 -4.93 47.92 45.92
C ARG A 5 -4.75 46.37 45.97
N PRO A 6 -5.83 45.58 46.06
CA PRO A 6 -5.80 44.11 46.08
C PRO A 6 -6.03 43.51 44.68
N ALA A 7 -5.58 42.27 44.46
CA ALA A 7 -6.02 41.36 43.39
C ALA A 7 -5.86 39.92 43.92
N ALA A 8 -6.89 39.22 44.36
CA ALA A 8 -7.96 38.59 43.57
C ALA A 8 -7.41 37.69 42.43
N THR A 9 -7.60 36.37 42.55
CA THR A 9 -8.48 35.55 41.67
C THR A 9 -7.93 34.13 41.42
N LEU A 10 -8.63 33.16 42.02
CA LEU A 10 -9.10 31.85 41.53
C LEU A 10 -8.37 31.01 40.45
N MET A 11 -8.41 29.69 40.74
CA MET A 11 -8.66 28.53 39.85
C MET A 11 -7.56 28.10 38.87
N ALA A 12 -7.15 26.84 38.95
CA ALA A 12 -7.59 25.80 38.00
C ALA A 12 -7.00 24.44 38.37
N ALA A 13 -7.88 23.48 38.62
CA ALA A 13 -7.57 22.07 38.50
C ALA A 13 -7.38 21.72 37.03
N THR A 14 -6.36 20.93 36.71
CA THR A 14 -6.41 20.02 35.57
C THR A 14 -5.49 18.84 35.84
N ALA A 15 -6.10 17.74 36.28
CA ALA A 15 -5.55 16.41 36.16
C ALA A 15 -5.19 16.19 34.69
N LEU A 16 -3.89 16.17 34.39
CA LEU A 16 -3.40 15.64 33.12
C LEU A 16 -3.50 14.12 33.21
N LEU A 17 -4.71 13.63 32.91
CA LEU A 17 -4.91 12.32 32.32
C LEU A 17 -3.96 12.24 31.12
N LEU A 18 -2.84 11.55 31.33
CA LEU A 18 -2.01 11.00 30.28
C LEU A 18 -2.87 9.98 29.52
N CYS A 19 -3.75 10.48 28.66
CA CYS A 19 -4.24 9.71 27.52
C CYS A 19 -3.01 9.45 26.66
N SER A 20 -2.34 8.33 26.93
CA SER A 20 -1.40 7.72 26.01
C SER A 20 -2.06 7.71 24.64
N PRO A 21 -1.48 8.36 23.61
CA PRO A 21 -1.93 8.14 22.25
C PRO A 21 -1.75 6.64 22.02
N ALA A 22 -2.81 5.93 21.67
CA ALA A 22 -2.70 4.56 21.18
C ALA A 22 -1.72 4.60 20.00
N HIS A 23 -0.47 4.20 20.26
CA HIS A 23 0.51 3.96 19.23
C HIS A 23 0.02 2.70 18.55
N ALA A 24 -0.79 2.85 17.49
CA ALA A 24 -0.88 1.82 16.49
C ALA A 24 0.55 1.61 16.02
N SER A 25 1.17 0.50 16.44
CA SER A 25 2.57 0.25 16.18
C SER A 25 2.78 0.22 14.67
N ALA A 26 3.77 0.97 14.18
CA ALA A 26 4.19 0.90 12.78
C ALA A 26 4.49 -0.56 12.33
N ASP A 27 4.75 -1.44 13.30
CA ASP A 27 4.94 -2.88 13.16
C ASP A 27 3.68 -3.63 12.65
N ASP A 28 2.49 -3.33 13.19
CA ASP A 28 1.23 -3.95 12.75
C ASP A 28 0.94 -3.62 11.28
N GLY A 29 1.29 -2.40 10.86
CA GLY A 29 1.15 -1.99 9.48
C GLY A 29 2.10 -2.74 8.55
N LYS A 30 3.36 -2.90 8.94
CA LYS A 30 4.35 -3.64 8.14
C LYS A 30 3.95 -5.10 7.95
N ALA A 31 3.55 -5.79 9.02
CA ALA A 31 3.11 -7.18 8.95
C ALA A 31 1.87 -7.36 8.05
N GLN A 32 0.94 -6.39 8.09
CA GLN A 32 -0.22 -6.42 7.19
C GLN A 32 0.18 -6.23 5.73
N ARG A 33 1.11 -5.32 5.41
CA ARG A 33 1.61 -5.14 4.03
C ARG A 33 2.29 -6.40 3.50
N GLU A 34 3.10 -7.06 4.33
CA GLU A 34 3.79 -8.30 3.97
C GLU A 34 2.81 -9.45 3.65
N LYS A 35 1.70 -9.54 4.41
CA LYS A 35 0.62 -10.49 4.09
C LYS A 35 -0.02 -10.20 2.74
N VAL A 36 -0.33 -8.93 2.45
CA VAL A 36 -0.92 -8.52 1.17
C VAL A 36 0.03 -8.83 0.03
N VAL A 37 1.32 -8.47 0.15
CA VAL A 37 2.38 -8.81 -0.82
C VAL A 37 2.44 -10.30 -1.09
N THR A 38 2.48 -11.11 -0.04
CA THR A 38 2.55 -12.58 -0.17
C THR A 38 1.34 -13.13 -0.92
N CYS A 39 0.13 -12.64 -0.60
CA CYS A 39 -1.09 -13.05 -1.28
C CYS A 39 -1.12 -12.62 -2.75
N VAL A 40 -0.71 -11.38 -3.04
CA VAL A 40 -0.68 -10.83 -4.40
C VAL A 40 0.31 -11.61 -5.27
N ASN A 41 1.52 -11.89 -4.77
CA ASN A 41 2.52 -12.66 -5.51
C ASN A 41 2.05 -14.09 -5.79
N ALA A 42 1.41 -14.75 -4.81
CA ALA A 42 0.83 -16.08 -5.02
C ALA A 42 -0.26 -16.09 -6.11
N GLU A 43 -1.13 -15.07 -6.15
CA GLU A 43 -2.12 -14.95 -7.21
C GLU A 43 -1.48 -14.59 -8.56
N MET A 44 -0.43 -13.75 -8.60
CA MET A 44 0.32 -13.47 -9.82
C MET A 44 0.96 -14.74 -10.41
N GLU A 45 1.60 -15.56 -9.58
CA GLU A 45 2.19 -16.84 -10.01
C GLU A 45 1.13 -17.78 -10.60
N LYS A 46 -0.01 -17.90 -9.92
CA LYS A 46 -1.13 -18.74 -10.32
C LYS A 46 -1.75 -18.29 -11.64
N GLU A 47 -2.05 -17.00 -11.79
CA GLU A 47 -2.60 -16.44 -13.03
C GLU A 47 -1.57 -16.55 -14.17
N ASN A 48 -0.29 -16.30 -13.90
CA ASN A 48 0.76 -16.46 -14.89
C ASN A 48 0.90 -17.92 -15.36
N ALA A 49 0.83 -18.89 -14.44
CA ALA A 49 0.88 -20.32 -14.75
C ALA A 49 -0.36 -20.79 -15.55
N ALA A 50 -1.53 -20.18 -15.31
CA ALA A 50 -2.76 -20.48 -16.04
C ALA A 50 -2.72 -20.00 -17.50
N ARG A 51 -2.01 -18.90 -17.78
CA ARG A 51 -1.80 -18.38 -19.13
C ARG A 51 -0.74 -19.20 -19.87
N LYS A 52 -1.11 -20.32 -20.45
CA LYS A 52 -0.21 -21.08 -21.36
C LYS A 52 -0.20 -20.47 -22.78
N GLY A 53 0.21 -19.21 -22.93
CA GLY A 53 0.19 -18.53 -24.24
C GLY A 53 0.44 -17.02 -24.21
N GLU A 54 -0.33 -16.25 -24.99
CA GLU A 54 -0.15 -14.80 -25.10
C GLU A 54 -0.31 -14.08 -23.75
N GLY A 55 0.75 -13.39 -23.36
CA GLY A 55 0.87 -12.70 -22.09
C GLY A 55 1.18 -13.59 -20.89
N HIS A 56 1.72 -14.78 -21.13
CA HIS A 56 2.57 -15.48 -20.15
C HIS A 56 3.88 -14.71 -19.97
N LEU A 57 4.21 -14.40 -18.73
CA LEU A 57 5.49 -13.86 -18.35
C LEU A 57 6.50 -14.98 -18.14
N THR A 58 7.70 -14.82 -18.69
CA THR A 58 8.85 -15.65 -18.28
C THR A 58 9.10 -15.50 -16.77
N ALA A 59 9.81 -16.44 -16.16
CA ALA A 59 10.14 -16.35 -14.73
C ALA A 59 10.90 -15.06 -14.37
N ALA A 60 11.76 -14.56 -15.26
CA ALA A 60 12.47 -13.30 -15.05
C ALA A 60 11.52 -12.10 -15.07
N GLN A 61 10.59 -12.08 -16.03
CA GLN A 61 9.57 -11.04 -16.16
C GLN A 61 8.60 -11.05 -14.99
N LEU A 62 8.10 -12.22 -14.60
CA LEU A 62 7.21 -12.35 -13.46
C LEU A 62 7.87 -11.80 -12.19
N ARG A 63 9.11 -12.19 -11.90
CA ARG A 63 9.86 -11.66 -10.76
C ARG A 63 10.14 -10.16 -10.85
N ALA A 64 10.36 -9.63 -12.04
CA ALA A 64 10.53 -8.18 -12.21
C ALA A 64 9.23 -7.45 -11.84
N LEU A 65 8.08 -7.95 -12.30
CA LEU A 65 6.79 -7.35 -12.01
C LEU A 65 6.43 -7.48 -10.52
N GLU A 66 6.65 -8.63 -9.90
CA GLU A 66 6.47 -8.84 -8.45
C GLU A 66 7.27 -7.82 -7.65
N ARG A 67 8.56 -7.61 -7.95
CA ARG A 67 9.38 -6.60 -7.25
C ARG A 67 8.80 -5.19 -7.33
N ILE A 68 8.24 -4.81 -8.49
CA ILE A 68 7.63 -3.49 -8.68
C ILE A 68 6.36 -3.38 -7.85
N VAL A 69 5.50 -4.40 -7.88
CA VAL A 69 4.27 -4.45 -7.11
C VAL A 69 4.57 -4.43 -5.60
N ASP A 70 5.53 -5.23 -5.14
CA ASP A 70 5.99 -5.29 -3.75
C ASP A 70 6.45 -3.91 -3.28
N ALA A 71 7.29 -3.23 -4.07
CA ALA A 71 7.79 -1.90 -3.73
C ALA A 71 6.64 -0.89 -3.60
N GLU A 72 5.65 -0.96 -4.48
CA GLU A 72 4.51 -0.05 -4.47
C GLU A 72 3.53 -0.33 -3.32
N VAL A 73 3.28 -1.60 -3.00
CA VAL A 73 2.42 -2.01 -1.87
C VAL A 73 3.10 -1.71 -0.53
N MET A 74 4.40 -1.97 -0.40
CA MET A 74 5.15 -1.74 0.84
C MET A 74 5.26 -0.25 1.20
N ASN A 75 5.27 0.63 0.20
CA ASN A 75 5.32 2.09 0.37
C ASN A 75 3.94 2.75 0.35
N GLY A 76 2.87 2.00 0.08
CA GLY A 76 1.50 2.51 -0.02
C GLY A 76 0.79 2.69 1.33
N PRO A 77 -0.25 3.55 1.39
CA PRO A 77 -1.15 3.60 2.55
C PRO A 77 -1.87 2.26 2.73
N LEU A 78 -2.06 1.85 3.99
CA LEU A 78 -2.80 0.64 4.35
C LEU A 78 -4.30 0.92 4.48
N GLY A 79 -5.12 0.03 3.93
CA GLY A 79 -6.59 0.06 4.08
C GLY A 79 -7.31 0.50 2.81
N LYS A 80 -8.60 0.87 2.95
CA LYS A 80 -9.46 1.26 1.83
C LYS A 80 -8.91 2.50 1.12
N THR A 81 -8.10 2.30 0.10
CA THR A 81 -7.70 3.33 -0.86
C THR A 81 -8.88 3.74 -1.72
N SER A 82 -9.01 5.03 -2.00
CA SER A 82 -9.99 5.53 -2.97
C SER A 82 -9.73 4.94 -4.37
N ALA A 83 -10.75 4.93 -5.23
CA ALA A 83 -10.58 4.49 -6.62
C ALA A 83 -9.50 5.30 -7.37
N GLU A 84 -9.34 6.58 -7.02
CA GLU A 84 -8.29 7.45 -7.57
C GLU A 84 -6.89 7.04 -7.10
N GLU A 85 -6.73 6.69 -5.82
CA GLU A 85 -5.45 6.20 -5.28
C GLU A 85 -5.07 4.84 -5.87
N GLN A 86 -6.04 3.94 -6.04
CA GLN A 86 -5.81 2.67 -6.74
C GLN A 86 -5.40 2.92 -8.19
N GLN A 87 -6.04 3.86 -8.89
CA GLN A 87 -5.65 4.19 -10.25
C GLN A 87 -4.23 4.80 -10.31
N LYS A 88 -3.87 5.64 -9.34
CA LYS A 88 -2.51 6.19 -9.22
C LYS A 88 -1.48 5.09 -8.97
N LEU A 89 -1.78 4.13 -8.10
CA LEU A 89 -0.95 2.97 -7.82
C LEU A 89 -0.69 2.16 -9.11
N LEU A 90 -1.76 1.80 -9.83
CA LEU A 90 -1.63 1.04 -11.08
C LEU A 90 -0.81 1.79 -12.14
N LYS A 91 -0.99 3.11 -12.28
CA LYS A 91 -0.18 3.94 -13.18
C LYS A 91 1.30 3.97 -12.80
N ARG A 92 1.63 3.96 -11.51
CA ARG A 92 3.03 3.90 -11.06
C ARG A 92 3.65 2.54 -11.39
N ILE A 93 2.93 1.45 -11.14
CA ILE A 93 3.37 0.10 -11.50
C ILE A 93 3.56 0.00 -13.03
N GLU A 94 2.61 0.47 -13.83
CA GLU A 94 2.72 0.49 -15.30
C GLU A 94 3.94 1.29 -15.78
N SER A 95 4.16 2.47 -15.19
CA SER A 95 5.29 3.34 -15.54
C SER A 95 6.63 2.70 -15.17
N ALA A 96 6.72 2.07 -13.99
CA ALA A 96 7.90 1.34 -13.55
C ALA A 96 8.16 0.10 -14.43
N ALA A 97 7.10 -0.63 -14.81
CA ALA A 97 7.21 -1.77 -15.70
C ALA A 97 7.74 -1.38 -17.09
N LYS A 98 7.32 -0.24 -17.64
CA LYS A 98 7.86 0.27 -18.91
C LYS A 98 9.35 0.66 -18.84
N GLN A 99 9.85 0.97 -17.65
CA GLN A 99 11.25 1.33 -17.41
C GLN A 99 12.13 0.12 -17.05
N ASP A 100 11.51 -0.99 -16.63
CA ASP A 100 12.25 -2.19 -16.24
C ASP A 100 12.79 -2.93 -17.48
N LYS A 101 14.07 -3.26 -17.43
CA LYS A 101 14.81 -3.90 -18.52
C LYS A 101 14.23 -5.25 -18.95
N ASP A 102 13.60 -5.98 -18.03
CA ASP A 102 13.05 -7.32 -18.25
C ASP A 102 11.61 -7.22 -18.79
N LEU A 103 10.92 -6.10 -18.53
CA LEU A 103 9.51 -5.87 -18.87
C LEU A 103 9.28 -4.94 -20.07
N LYS A 104 10.25 -4.11 -20.45
CA LYS A 104 10.12 -3.10 -21.53
C LYS A 104 9.66 -3.64 -22.89
N ASP A 105 9.93 -4.92 -23.17
CA ASP A 105 9.59 -5.58 -24.44
C ASP A 105 8.21 -6.27 -24.39
N ILE A 106 7.54 -6.25 -23.23
CA ILE A 106 6.20 -6.77 -23.07
C ILE A 106 5.20 -5.75 -23.63
N PRO A 107 4.22 -6.17 -24.46
CA PRO A 107 3.19 -5.27 -24.93
C PRO A 107 2.45 -4.61 -23.77
N THR A 108 2.26 -3.29 -23.83
CA THR A 108 1.53 -2.52 -22.81
C THR A 108 0.17 -3.15 -22.47
N ALA A 109 -0.55 -3.66 -23.48
CA ALA A 109 -1.84 -4.33 -23.28
C ALA A 109 -1.75 -5.59 -22.38
N THR A 110 -0.60 -6.28 -22.37
CA THR A 110 -0.36 -7.41 -21.46
C THR A 110 -0.16 -6.92 -20.03
N ILE A 111 0.64 -5.87 -19.84
CA ILE A 111 0.83 -5.24 -18.54
C ILE A 111 -0.49 -4.70 -18.00
N ASP A 112 -1.27 -3.99 -18.81
CA ASP A 112 -2.59 -3.45 -18.42
C ASP A 112 -3.56 -4.54 -17.99
N ARG A 113 -3.58 -5.67 -18.71
CA ARG A 113 -4.41 -6.84 -18.34
C ARG A 113 -3.99 -7.42 -16.99
N ILE A 114 -2.69 -7.57 -16.76
CA ILE A 114 -2.18 -8.08 -15.48
C ILE A 114 -2.50 -7.09 -14.34
N LEU A 115 -2.39 -5.79 -14.59
CA LEU A 115 -2.73 -4.74 -13.63
C LEU A 115 -4.23 -4.71 -13.29
N LEU A 116 -5.10 -4.96 -14.27
CA LEU A 116 -6.55 -5.06 -14.05
C LEU A 116 -6.87 -6.23 -13.10
N GLU A 117 -6.27 -7.39 -13.34
CA GLU A 117 -6.45 -8.56 -12.48
C GLU A 117 -5.85 -8.33 -11.09
N LEU A 118 -4.68 -7.72 -11.01
CA LEU A 118 -4.06 -7.31 -9.75
C LEU A 118 -4.96 -6.40 -8.92
N LYS A 119 -5.75 -5.52 -9.55
CA LYS A 119 -6.73 -4.71 -8.83
C LYS A 119 -7.81 -5.56 -8.17
N GLU A 120 -8.34 -6.55 -8.89
CA GLU A 120 -9.37 -7.45 -8.37
C GLU A 120 -8.82 -8.36 -7.26
N LYS A 121 -7.61 -8.89 -7.45
CA LYS A 121 -6.94 -9.77 -6.48
C LYS A 121 -6.39 -9.01 -5.28
N GLY A 122 -5.92 -7.77 -5.45
CA GLY A 122 -5.48 -6.91 -4.36
C GLY A 122 -6.61 -6.66 -3.36
N ALA A 123 -7.81 -6.37 -3.86
CA ALA A 123 -8.99 -6.24 -3.01
C ALA A 123 -9.34 -7.56 -2.28
N TYR A 124 -9.16 -8.71 -2.93
CA TYR A 124 -9.30 -10.01 -2.25
C TYR A 124 -8.26 -10.20 -1.14
N CYS A 125 -6.99 -9.92 -1.41
CA CYS A 125 -5.87 -10.07 -0.48
C CYS A 125 -5.95 -9.14 0.73
N GLU A 126 -6.46 -7.91 0.56
CA GLU A 126 -6.69 -6.97 1.67
C GLU A 126 -7.81 -7.42 2.61
N ASN A 127 -8.75 -8.22 2.12
CA ASN A 127 -9.90 -8.70 2.89
C ASN A 127 -9.70 -10.10 3.50
N GLN A 128 -8.60 -10.77 3.18
CA GLN A 128 -8.20 -12.03 3.82
C GLN A 128 -7.63 -11.71 5.21
N LYS A 129 -8.45 -11.94 6.25
CA LYS A 129 -8.08 -11.75 7.66
C LYS A 129 -7.23 -12.91 8.18
#